data_AF-A0A969B153-F1
#
_entry.id   AF-A0A969B153-F1
#
_cell.length_a   1.000
_cell.length_b   1.000
_cell.length_c   1.000
_cell.angle_alpha   90.00
_cell.angle_beta   90.00
_cell.angle_gamma   90.00
#
_symmetry.space_group_name_H-M   'P 1'
#
loop_
_entity.id
_entity.type
_entity.pdbx_description
1 polymer ?
#
loop_
_entity_poly.entity_id
_entity_poly.type
_entity_poly.pdbx_seq_one_letter_code
_entity_poly.pdbx_strand_id
1 'polypeptide(L)'
;MIITQSKAAGFSQTLRAVTEKAGAVVLGHNLACSTIEEQNAVMVAVAQLNRRVQKPMVHYVMSLAPGERLSASDWRKLARHYLKGMGYTDNHYLLVRHSEPAKHDQVHVVVNRVRRSSGKAVSLNGDYYQSQLLARQLEGTFKLRPVRGDLGPLKQRRRGDDGMLRALPSEVKHRKLARQALRSLVNEGLLLSEDLDQFVHFLEARGVNVELKRERGKSEGITFSYDQERFSGSELGGGYSLPKLRRAWEDAAVPESA
;
A
#
# COMPACT_ATOMS: atom_id res chain seq x y z
N MET A 1 -8.71 -10.53 -8.26
CA MET A 1 -8.91 -9.07 -8.17
C MET A 1 -7.96 -8.32 -9.11
N ILE A 2 -8.47 -7.29 -9.79
CA ILE A 2 -7.68 -6.32 -10.57
C ILE A 2 -7.70 -4.98 -9.83
N ILE A 3 -6.55 -4.29 -9.78
CA ILE A 3 -6.46 -2.92 -9.26
C ILE A 3 -5.98 -2.00 -10.39
N THR A 4 -6.76 -0.96 -10.67
CA THR A 4 -6.32 0.16 -11.52
C THR A 4 -6.08 1.38 -10.65
N GLN A 5 -5.16 2.25 -11.08
CA GLN A 5 -4.82 3.46 -10.34
C GLN A 5 -4.66 4.67 -11.24
N SER A 6 -5.18 5.83 -10.81
CA SER A 6 -5.02 7.11 -11.50
C SER A 6 -4.59 8.21 -10.52
N LYS A 7 -3.98 9.28 -11.03
CA LYS A 7 -3.43 10.40 -10.23
C LYS A 7 -3.91 11.72 -10.81
N ALA A 8 -4.32 12.64 -9.96
CA ALA A 8 -4.88 13.93 -10.37
C ALA A 8 -4.42 15.07 -9.48
N ALA A 9 -4.49 16.29 -10.02
CA ALA A 9 -4.19 17.53 -9.30
C ALA A 9 -5.30 17.92 -8.31
N GLY A 10 -6.55 17.55 -8.60
CA GLY A 10 -7.73 17.87 -7.77
C GLY A 10 -8.53 16.62 -7.39
N PHE A 11 -9.45 16.80 -6.42
CA PHE A 11 -10.27 15.74 -5.85
C PHE A 11 -11.72 15.78 -6.33
N SER A 12 -12.29 16.98 -6.48
CA SER A 12 -13.71 17.24 -6.76
C SER A 12 -14.31 16.34 -7.85
N GLN A 13 -13.72 16.32 -9.05
CA GLN A 13 -14.23 15.51 -10.17
C GLN A 13 -14.31 14.02 -9.82
N THR A 14 -13.25 13.48 -9.22
CA THR A 14 -13.18 12.07 -8.84
C THR A 14 -14.17 11.76 -7.72
N LEU A 15 -14.24 12.61 -6.68
CA LEU A 15 -15.17 12.43 -5.57
C LEU A 15 -16.61 12.36 -6.06
N ARG A 16 -17.04 13.35 -6.85
CA ARG A 16 -18.37 13.36 -7.48
C ARG A 16 -18.61 12.14 -8.34
N ALA A 17 -17.68 11.80 -9.23
CA ALA A 17 -17.81 10.66 -10.13
C ALA A 17 -17.98 9.32 -9.40
N VAL A 18 -17.34 9.14 -8.23
CA VAL A 18 -17.49 7.91 -7.46
C VAL A 18 -18.72 7.91 -6.56
N THR A 19 -19.19 9.07 -6.07
CA THR A 19 -20.33 9.13 -5.13
C THR A 19 -21.69 9.37 -5.78
N GLU A 20 -21.74 10.09 -6.90
CA GLU A 20 -23.00 10.45 -7.58
C GLU A 20 -23.50 9.35 -8.53
N LYS A 21 -22.69 8.31 -8.77
CA LYS A 21 -23.12 7.18 -9.60
C LYS A 21 -24.26 6.43 -8.92
N ALA A 22 -25.29 6.06 -9.69
CA ALA A 22 -26.41 5.26 -9.21
C ALA A 22 -25.92 3.97 -8.53
N GLY A 23 -26.43 3.69 -7.32
CA GLY A 23 -26.05 2.52 -6.53
C GLY A 23 -24.69 2.62 -5.83
N ALA A 24 -24.06 3.80 -5.81
CA ALA A 24 -22.86 4.03 -5.02
C ALA A 24 -23.17 4.03 -3.51
N VAL A 25 -22.34 3.32 -2.75
CA VAL A 25 -22.44 3.24 -1.29
C VAL A 25 -21.11 3.65 -0.68
N VAL A 26 -21.11 4.71 0.12
CA VAL A 26 -19.93 5.10 0.90
C VAL A 26 -19.73 4.07 2.01
N LEU A 27 -18.62 3.34 1.96
CA LEU A 27 -18.28 2.34 2.97
C LEU A 27 -17.55 2.97 4.16
N GLY A 28 -16.85 4.09 3.97
CA GLY A 28 -16.21 4.85 5.05
C GLY A 28 -15.22 5.91 4.58
N HIS A 29 -14.87 6.82 5.46
CA HIS A 29 -13.81 7.82 5.33
C HIS A 29 -13.24 8.17 6.70
N ASN A 30 -12.10 8.87 6.72
CA ASN A 30 -11.50 9.45 7.92
C ASN A 30 -11.47 10.98 7.87
N LEU A 31 -12.46 11.57 7.19
CA LEU A 31 -12.70 13.00 7.11
C LEU A 31 -13.74 13.38 8.18
N ALA A 32 -13.47 14.44 8.95
CA ALA A 32 -14.38 14.95 9.98
C ALA A 32 -15.47 15.86 9.37
N CYS A 33 -16.14 15.36 8.33
CA CYS A 33 -17.19 16.06 7.59
C CYS A 33 -18.07 15.08 6.80
N SER A 34 -19.26 15.53 6.42
CA SER A 34 -20.32 14.64 5.93
C SER A 34 -20.66 14.86 4.46
N THR A 35 -20.45 16.07 3.92
CA THR A 35 -20.77 16.37 2.51
C THR A 35 -19.55 16.20 1.60
N ILE A 36 -19.78 15.95 0.31
CA ILE A 36 -18.70 15.79 -0.68
C ILE A 36 -17.94 17.10 -0.87
N GLU A 37 -18.65 18.22 -0.78
CA GLU A 37 -18.09 19.57 -0.84
C GLU A 37 -17.12 19.82 0.31
N GLU A 38 -17.51 19.51 1.55
CA GLU A 38 -16.63 19.62 2.72
C GLU A 38 -15.46 18.64 2.66
N GLN A 39 -15.71 17.39 2.23
CA GLN A 39 -14.67 16.38 2.07
C GLN A 39 -13.63 16.84 1.04
N ASN A 40 -14.07 17.41 -0.08
CA ASN A 40 -13.18 18.01 -1.06
C ASN A 40 -12.39 19.19 -0.46
N ALA A 41 -13.04 20.08 0.29
CA ALA A 41 -12.36 21.21 0.93
C ALA A 41 -11.25 20.75 1.88
N VAL A 42 -11.52 19.75 2.74
CA VAL A 42 -10.53 19.16 3.64
C VAL A 42 -9.38 18.51 2.86
N MET A 43 -9.68 17.72 1.82
CA MET A 43 -8.66 17.10 0.96
C MET A 43 -7.75 18.14 0.31
N VAL A 44 -8.32 19.24 -0.21
CA VAL A 44 -7.57 20.36 -0.80
C VAL A 44 -6.71 21.06 0.24
N ALA A 45 -7.25 21.37 1.42
CA ALA A 45 -6.52 22.02 2.50
C ALA A 45 -5.31 21.19 2.95
N VAL A 46 -5.48 19.87 3.15
CA VAL A 46 -4.35 19.00 3.50
C VAL A 46 -3.33 18.87 2.36
N ALA A 47 -3.78 18.84 1.10
CA ALA A 47 -2.85 18.83 -0.03
C ALA A 47 -1.97 20.09 -0.08
N GLN A 48 -2.50 21.25 0.32
CA GLN A 48 -1.77 22.52 0.35
C GLN A 48 -0.65 22.58 1.40
N LEU A 49 -0.62 21.67 2.38
CA LEU A 49 0.52 21.51 3.29
C LEU A 49 1.82 21.19 2.52
N ASN A 50 1.71 20.73 1.28
CA ASN A 50 2.86 20.50 0.42
C ASN A 50 2.61 20.91 -1.04
N ARG A 51 2.77 22.21 -1.30
CA ARG A 51 2.58 22.83 -2.63
C ARG A 51 3.49 22.28 -3.74
N ARG A 52 4.54 21.50 -3.41
CA ARG A 52 5.41 20.86 -4.41
C ARG A 52 4.75 19.63 -5.05
N VAL A 53 3.70 19.10 -4.44
CA VAL A 53 3.01 17.88 -4.90
C VAL A 53 1.98 18.26 -5.96
N GLN A 54 2.34 18.13 -7.23
CA GLN A 54 1.47 18.49 -8.37
C GLN A 54 0.25 17.56 -8.54
N LYS A 55 0.33 16.33 -8.04
CA LYS A 55 -0.74 15.33 -8.11
C LYS A 55 -0.97 14.72 -6.73
N PRO A 56 -1.69 15.41 -5.82
CA PRO A 56 -1.91 14.95 -4.46
C PRO A 56 -2.96 13.85 -4.38
N MET A 57 -3.90 13.75 -5.34
CA MET A 57 -4.93 12.71 -5.35
C MET A 57 -4.41 11.44 -6.02
N VAL A 58 -4.67 10.28 -5.40
CA VAL A 58 -4.59 8.97 -6.04
C VAL A 58 -5.95 8.27 -5.90
N HIS A 59 -6.39 7.65 -6.98
CA HIS A 59 -7.64 6.92 -7.04
C HIS A 59 -7.36 5.49 -7.44
N TYR A 60 -7.73 4.56 -6.57
CA TYR A 60 -7.65 3.13 -6.82
C TYR A 60 -9.04 2.59 -7.12
N VAL A 61 -9.14 1.72 -8.12
CA VAL A 61 -10.34 0.92 -8.38
C VAL A 61 -9.97 -0.53 -8.21
N MET A 62 -10.55 -1.18 -7.21
CA MET A 62 -10.37 -2.59 -6.90
C MET A 62 -11.59 -3.36 -7.38
N SER A 63 -11.40 -4.28 -8.32
CA SER A 63 -12.50 -5.03 -8.95
C SER A 63 -12.32 -6.52 -8.75
N LEU A 64 -13.34 -7.18 -8.20
CA LEU A 64 -13.34 -8.64 -8.01
C LEU A 64 -13.63 -9.37 -9.33
N ALA A 65 -13.34 -10.68 -9.38
CA ALA A 65 -13.69 -11.47 -10.56
C ALA A 65 -15.22 -11.53 -10.75
N PRO A 66 -15.72 -11.81 -11.98
CA PRO A 66 -17.14 -12.03 -12.19
C PRO A 66 -17.70 -13.08 -11.21
N GLY A 67 -18.85 -12.80 -10.60
CA GLY A 67 -19.50 -13.67 -9.62
C GLY A 67 -18.96 -13.57 -8.19
N GLU A 68 -17.82 -12.90 -7.96
CA GLU A 68 -17.30 -12.69 -6.60
C GLU A 68 -17.92 -11.45 -5.95
N ARG A 69 -18.15 -11.54 -4.64
CA ARG A 69 -18.70 -10.48 -3.79
C ARG A 69 -18.01 -10.51 -2.45
N LEU A 70 -17.80 -9.34 -1.86
CA LEU A 70 -17.39 -9.21 -0.46
C LEU A 70 -18.47 -8.51 0.36
N SER A 71 -18.49 -8.79 1.66
CA SER A 71 -19.30 -8.01 2.59
C SER A 71 -18.76 -6.58 2.69
N ALA A 72 -19.58 -5.63 3.15
CA ALA A 72 -19.12 -4.27 3.42
C ALA A 72 -17.98 -4.25 4.46
N SER A 73 -18.02 -5.15 5.44
CA SER A 73 -16.96 -5.31 6.45
C SER A 73 -15.64 -5.77 5.82
N ASP A 74 -15.68 -6.77 4.96
CA ASP A 74 -14.48 -7.31 4.31
C ASP A 74 -13.89 -6.30 3.33
N TRP A 75 -14.73 -5.55 2.61
CA TRP A 75 -14.24 -4.45 1.78
C TRP A 75 -13.50 -3.37 2.58
N ARG A 76 -14.02 -2.98 3.76
CA ARG A 76 -13.32 -2.03 4.65
C ARG A 76 -11.98 -2.60 5.13
N LYS A 77 -11.96 -3.87 5.54
CA LYS A 77 -10.74 -4.56 5.97
C LYS A 77 -9.72 -4.61 4.82
N LEU A 78 -10.12 -5.07 3.64
CA LEU A 78 -9.28 -5.18 2.46
C LEU A 78 -8.69 -3.81 2.08
N ALA A 79 -9.53 -2.78 1.98
CA ALA A 79 -9.09 -1.43 1.63
C ALA A 79 -8.10 -0.86 2.66
N ARG A 80 -8.34 -1.09 3.96
CA ARG A 80 -7.42 -0.65 5.03
C ARG A 80 -6.06 -1.35 4.94
N HIS A 81 -6.04 -2.66 4.70
CA HIS A 81 -4.79 -3.41 4.50
C HIS A 81 -4.03 -2.91 3.27
N TYR A 82 -4.75 -2.70 2.16
CA TYR A 82 -4.17 -2.15 0.95
C TYR A 82 -3.55 -0.76 1.19
N LEU A 83 -4.28 0.16 1.84
CA LEU A 83 -3.78 1.51 2.13
C LEU A 83 -2.55 1.47 3.02
N LYS A 84 -2.54 0.64 4.08
CA LYS A 84 -1.37 0.44 4.96
C LYS A 84 -0.17 -0.07 4.16
N GLY A 85 -0.37 -1.08 3.30
CA GLY A 85 0.68 -1.64 2.44
C GLY A 85 1.25 -0.64 1.43
N MET A 86 0.40 0.24 0.89
CA MET A 86 0.81 1.34 0.01
C MET A 86 1.46 2.52 0.76
N GLY A 87 1.55 2.46 2.10
CA GLY A 87 2.17 3.49 2.94
C GLY A 87 1.25 4.66 3.32
N TYR A 88 -0.05 4.53 3.09
CA TYR A 88 -1.09 5.49 3.45
C TYR A 88 -1.62 5.23 4.87
N THR A 89 -0.81 5.54 5.88
CA THR A 89 -1.14 5.30 7.29
C THR A 89 -1.69 6.54 8.00
N ASP A 90 -1.40 7.74 7.50
CA ASP A 90 -1.86 9.02 8.05
C ASP A 90 -2.37 9.95 6.93
N ASN A 91 -3.16 9.37 6.04
CA ASN A 91 -3.64 10.04 4.83
C ASN A 91 -5.16 10.07 4.86
N HIS A 92 -5.74 11.16 4.36
CA HIS A 92 -7.19 11.17 4.15
C HIS A 92 -7.57 10.23 3.02
N TYR A 93 -8.66 9.49 3.22
CA TYR A 93 -9.24 8.64 2.19
C TYR A 93 -10.77 8.64 2.23
N LEU A 94 -11.37 8.29 1.09
CA LEU A 94 -12.79 7.98 0.93
C LEU A 94 -12.93 6.62 0.23
N LEU A 95 -13.79 5.77 0.76
CA LEU A 95 -14.07 4.41 0.28
C LEU A 95 -15.50 4.32 -0.23
N VAL A 96 -15.68 4.04 -1.52
CA VAL A 96 -17.00 3.97 -2.15
C VAL A 96 -17.16 2.67 -2.93
N ARG A 97 -18.18 1.89 -2.62
CA ARG A 97 -18.51 0.66 -3.31
C ARG A 97 -19.48 0.94 -4.44
N HIS A 98 -19.21 0.37 -5.62
CA HIS A 98 -20.19 0.19 -6.67
C HIS A 98 -20.47 -1.30 -6.78
N SER A 99 -21.70 -1.71 -6.51
CA SER A 99 -22.13 -3.10 -6.65
C SER A 99 -23.42 -3.11 -7.45
N GLU A 100 -23.33 -3.46 -8.74
CA GLU A 100 -24.50 -3.72 -9.57
C GLU A 100 -24.55 -5.23 -9.81
N PRO A 101 -25.74 -5.88 -9.75
CA PRO A 101 -25.86 -7.33 -9.92
C PRO A 101 -25.22 -7.85 -11.22
N ALA A 102 -25.31 -7.08 -12.31
CA ALA A 102 -24.76 -7.43 -13.62
C ALA A 102 -23.29 -7.03 -13.85
N LYS A 103 -22.62 -6.41 -12.86
CA LYS A 103 -21.23 -5.94 -12.98
C LYS A 103 -20.32 -6.56 -11.91
N HIS A 104 -19.03 -6.30 -12.06
CA HIS A 104 -18.04 -6.59 -11.03
C HIS A 104 -18.37 -5.81 -9.76
N ASP A 105 -18.25 -6.47 -8.61
CA ASP A 105 -18.25 -5.79 -7.33
C ASP A 105 -16.91 -5.06 -7.18
N GLN A 106 -16.98 -3.75 -7.06
CA GLN A 106 -15.81 -2.90 -7.05
C GLN A 106 -15.86 -1.85 -5.97
N VAL A 107 -14.69 -1.47 -5.50
CA VAL A 107 -14.52 -0.39 -4.56
C VAL A 107 -13.53 0.63 -5.12
N HIS A 108 -13.94 1.89 -5.02
CA HIS A 108 -13.15 3.06 -5.30
C HIS A 108 -12.53 3.56 -4.00
N VAL A 109 -11.21 3.75 -4.01
CA VAL A 109 -10.47 4.36 -2.90
C VAL A 109 -9.85 5.65 -3.40
N VAL A 110 -10.35 6.80 -2.93
CA VAL A 110 -9.77 8.10 -3.22
C VAL A 110 -8.90 8.50 -2.04
N VAL A 111 -7.62 8.80 -2.28
CA VAL A 111 -6.62 9.04 -1.23
C VAL A 111 -5.90 10.35 -1.50
N ASN A 112 -5.67 11.14 -0.46
CA ASN A 112 -4.70 12.23 -0.49
C ASN A 112 -3.32 11.72 -0.11
N ARG A 113 -2.33 11.88 -0.99
CA ARG A 113 -0.94 11.46 -0.75
C ARG A 113 -0.25 12.24 0.36
N VAL A 114 -0.67 13.46 0.61
CA VAL A 114 -0.09 14.32 1.64
C VAL A 114 -0.57 13.85 3.01
N ARG A 115 0.39 13.53 3.89
CA ARG A 115 0.09 13.14 5.27
C ARG A 115 -0.47 14.33 6.04
N ARG A 116 -1.51 14.07 6.81
CA ARG A 116 -2.26 15.10 7.56
C ARG A 116 -1.41 15.72 8.66
N SER A 117 -0.63 14.92 9.38
CA SER A 117 0.24 15.40 10.46
C SER A 117 1.50 16.10 9.95
N SER A 118 2.14 15.55 8.91
CA SER A 118 3.52 15.92 8.58
C SER A 118 3.67 16.72 7.28
N GLY A 119 2.61 16.85 6.48
CA GLY A 119 2.69 17.44 5.13
C GLY A 119 3.56 16.65 4.13
N LYS A 120 4.10 15.47 4.50
CA LYS A 120 4.97 14.69 3.59
C LYS A 120 4.11 13.82 2.69
N ALA A 121 4.41 13.82 1.40
CA ALA A 121 3.71 12.96 0.45
C ALA A 121 4.21 11.51 0.51
N VAL A 122 3.31 10.56 0.30
CA VAL A 122 3.67 9.19 -0.06
C VAL A 122 4.27 9.20 -1.47
N SER A 123 5.42 8.53 -1.63
CA SER A 123 6.14 8.42 -2.90
C SER A 123 5.34 7.57 -3.89
N LEU A 124 5.36 7.94 -5.17
CA LEU A 124 4.78 7.13 -6.25
C LEU A 124 5.80 6.20 -6.89
N ASN A 125 7.05 6.22 -6.45
CA ASN A 125 8.10 5.41 -7.06
C ASN A 125 7.81 3.94 -6.82
N GLY A 126 7.56 3.20 -7.91
CA GLY A 126 7.25 1.77 -7.86
C GLY A 126 5.86 1.45 -7.31
N ASP A 127 4.95 2.42 -7.26
CA ASP A 127 3.61 2.25 -6.68
C ASP A 127 2.74 1.23 -7.43
N TYR A 128 2.81 1.18 -8.76
CA TYR A 128 2.13 0.16 -9.57
C TYR A 128 2.57 -1.25 -9.21
N TYR A 129 3.87 -1.45 -8.99
CA TYR A 129 4.41 -2.76 -8.63
C TYR A 129 3.98 -3.16 -7.23
N GLN A 130 4.07 -2.24 -6.25
CA GLN A 130 3.57 -2.48 -4.89
C GLN A 130 2.06 -2.78 -4.89
N SER A 131 1.27 -2.04 -5.66
CA SER A 131 -0.16 -2.26 -5.82
C SER A 131 -0.48 -3.68 -6.33
N GLN A 132 0.27 -4.16 -7.33
CA GLN A 132 0.10 -5.50 -7.86
C GLN A 132 0.48 -6.59 -6.85
N LEU A 133 1.59 -6.42 -6.14
CA LEU A 133 2.00 -7.35 -5.08
C LEU A 133 0.92 -7.45 -3.99
N LEU A 134 0.45 -6.30 -3.49
CA LEU A 134 -0.60 -6.25 -2.49
C LEU A 134 -1.91 -6.87 -3.01
N ALA A 135 -2.24 -6.69 -4.28
CA ALA A 135 -3.40 -7.34 -4.87
C ALA A 135 -3.32 -8.87 -4.76
N ARG A 136 -2.16 -9.47 -5.06
CA ARG A 136 -1.96 -10.93 -4.95
C ARG A 136 -2.01 -11.41 -3.50
N GLN A 137 -1.42 -10.67 -2.57
CA GLN A 137 -1.45 -10.99 -1.14
C GLN A 137 -2.89 -10.94 -0.59
N LEU A 138 -3.65 -9.90 -0.97
CA LEU A 138 -5.04 -9.73 -0.55
C LEU A 138 -5.96 -10.76 -1.19
N GLU A 139 -5.68 -11.22 -2.42
CA GLU A 139 -6.41 -12.34 -3.01
C GLU A 139 -6.33 -13.60 -2.13
N GLY A 140 -5.13 -13.95 -1.65
CA GLY A 140 -4.96 -15.07 -0.72
C GLY A 140 -5.68 -14.85 0.62
N THR A 141 -5.51 -13.67 1.22
CA THR A 141 -6.08 -13.33 2.54
C THR A 141 -7.62 -13.38 2.54
N PHE A 142 -8.24 -12.88 1.47
CA PHE A 142 -9.70 -12.79 1.35
C PHE A 142 -10.30 -13.96 0.54
N LYS A 143 -9.51 -15.02 0.26
CA LYS A 143 -9.92 -16.20 -0.52
C LYS A 143 -10.56 -15.85 -1.87
N LEU A 144 -10.04 -14.82 -2.52
CA LEU A 144 -10.48 -14.35 -3.83
C LEU A 144 -9.75 -15.11 -4.93
N ARG A 145 -10.43 -15.29 -6.06
CA ARG A 145 -9.84 -15.88 -7.26
C ARG A 145 -8.69 -14.99 -7.73
N PRO A 146 -7.50 -15.57 -7.93
CA PRO A 146 -6.43 -14.89 -8.62
C PRO A 146 -6.89 -14.57 -10.03
N VAL A 147 -7.09 -13.30 -10.33
CA VAL A 147 -7.36 -12.89 -11.71
C VAL A 147 -5.99 -12.75 -12.34
N ARG A 148 -5.61 -13.68 -13.22
CA ARG A 148 -4.48 -13.48 -14.14
C ARG A 148 -4.84 -12.29 -15.03
N GLY A 149 -4.49 -11.08 -14.61
CA GLY A 149 -4.23 -10.05 -15.60
C GLY A 149 -3.08 -10.57 -16.45
N ASP A 150 -3.13 -10.43 -17.76
CA ASP A 150 -2.08 -10.83 -18.69
C ASP A 150 -0.69 -10.45 -18.16
N LEU A 151 -0.07 -11.36 -17.42
CA LEU A 151 1.35 -11.37 -17.14
C LEU A 151 2.00 -12.15 -18.28
N GLY A 152 1.84 -11.62 -19.50
CA GLY A 152 3.03 -11.45 -20.30
C GLY A 152 3.98 -10.51 -19.51
N PRO A 153 5.30 -10.72 -19.56
CA PRO A 153 6.24 -9.95 -18.76
C PRO A 153 5.96 -8.46 -18.94
N LEU A 154 5.63 -7.79 -17.83
CA LEU A 154 5.62 -6.33 -17.69
C LEU A 154 5.28 -5.58 -18.99
N LYS A 155 4.02 -5.64 -19.45
CA LYS A 155 3.55 -4.65 -20.44
C LYS A 155 3.44 -3.29 -19.74
N GLN A 156 4.60 -2.65 -19.61
CA GLN A 156 4.77 -1.23 -19.38
C GLN A 156 3.82 -0.50 -20.33
N ARG A 157 2.78 0.15 -19.80
CA ARG A 157 2.16 1.25 -20.51
C ARG A 157 3.17 2.40 -20.49
N ARG A 158 3.95 2.41 -21.57
CA ARG A 158 4.98 3.37 -21.97
C ARG A 158 4.44 4.79 -21.96
N ARG A 159 5.15 5.69 -21.28
CA ARG A 159 5.55 7.07 -21.68
C ARG A 159 5.89 7.85 -20.40
N GLY A 160 7.18 7.97 -20.09
CA GLY A 160 7.67 8.86 -19.03
C GLY A 160 8.96 8.38 -18.37
N ASP A 161 8.91 7.27 -17.66
CA ASP A 161 9.93 6.97 -16.63
C ASP A 161 11.01 5.93 -17.05
N ASP A 162 10.82 5.22 -18.16
CA ASP A 162 11.73 4.14 -18.62
C ASP A 162 13.09 4.62 -19.14
N GLY A 163 13.21 5.88 -19.56
CA GLY A 163 14.47 6.41 -20.07
C GLY A 163 15.58 6.37 -19.02
N MET A 164 15.23 6.61 -17.76
CA MET A 164 16.19 6.67 -16.67
C MET A 164 16.56 5.28 -16.11
N LEU A 165 15.65 4.30 -16.19
CA LEU A 165 15.90 2.94 -15.69
C LEU A 165 16.63 2.04 -16.70
N ARG A 166 16.49 2.32 -18.02
CA ARG A 166 17.27 1.66 -19.08
C ARG A 166 18.73 2.10 -19.12
N ALA A 167 19.01 3.31 -18.65
CA ALA A 167 20.36 3.89 -18.61
C ALA A 167 21.17 3.46 -17.36
N LEU A 168 20.55 2.78 -16.38
CA LEU A 168 21.25 2.29 -15.21
C LEU A 168 21.93 0.95 -15.51
N PRO A 169 23.15 0.73 -15.00
CA PRO A 169 23.79 -0.58 -15.06
C PRO A 169 22.87 -1.68 -14.51
N SER A 170 22.88 -2.86 -15.13
CA SER A 170 22.03 -4.01 -14.78
C SER A 170 22.06 -4.35 -13.29
N GLU A 171 23.21 -4.20 -12.64
CA GLU A 171 23.41 -4.43 -11.20
C GLU A 171 22.64 -3.43 -10.33
N VAL A 172 22.63 -2.13 -10.70
CA VAL A 172 21.88 -1.09 -9.96
C VAL A 172 20.37 -1.33 -10.08
N LYS A 173 19.93 -1.81 -11.25
CA LYS A 173 18.54 -2.18 -11.49
C LYS A 173 18.13 -3.42 -10.67
N HIS A 174 19.00 -4.44 -10.61
CA HIS A 174 18.82 -5.66 -9.83
C HIS A 174 18.68 -5.35 -8.34
N ARG A 175 19.66 -4.64 -7.76
CA ARG A 175 19.64 -4.20 -6.35
C ARG A 175 18.39 -3.42 -5.99
N LYS A 176 17.91 -2.53 -6.88
CA LYS A 176 16.71 -1.72 -6.64
C LYS A 176 15.43 -2.56 -6.61
N LEU A 177 15.32 -3.57 -7.49
CA LEU A 177 14.19 -4.50 -7.54
C LEU A 177 14.21 -5.44 -6.33
N ALA A 178 15.37 -6.00 -5.99
CA ALA A 178 15.55 -6.85 -4.80
C ALA A 178 15.17 -6.11 -3.51
N ARG A 179 15.63 -4.85 -3.35
CA ARG A 179 15.25 -4.00 -2.21
C ARG A 179 13.75 -3.80 -2.13
N GLN A 180 13.08 -3.64 -3.26
CA GLN A 180 11.64 -3.40 -3.31
C GLN A 180 10.83 -4.66 -2.97
N ALA A 181 11.19 -5.81 -3.54
CA ALA A 181 10.59 -7.11 -3.21
C ALA A 181 10.74 -7.42 -1.71
N LEU A 182 11.93 -7.17 -1.16
CA LEU A 182 12.22 -7.46 0.23
C LEU A 182 11.41 -6.58 1.20
N ARG A 183 11.17 -5.30 0.86
CA ARG A 183 10.26 -4.45 1.65
C ARG A 183 8.84 -5.00 1.69
N SER A 184 8.35 -5.56 0.59
CA SER A 184 7.01 -6.14 0.54
C SER A 184 6.92 -7.39 1.42
N LEU A 185 7.92 -8.27 1.37
CA LEU A 185 8.00 -9.46 2.22
C LEU A 185 8.09 -9.10 3.71
N VAL A 186 8.92 -8.10 4.05
CA VAL A 186 9.04 -7.60 5.43
C VAL A 186 7.73 -6.99 5.93
N ASN A 187 7.03 -6.20 5.10
CA ASN A 187 5.71 -5.68 5.49
C ASN A 187 4.67 -6.79 5.69
N GLU A 188 4.70 -7.84 4.86
CA GLU A 188 3.79 -8.99 4.98
C GLU A 188 4.08 -9.78 6.26
N GLY A 189 5.35 -10.07 6.54
CA GLY A 189 5.77 -10.74 7.76
C GLY A 189 5.36 -9.96 9.00
N LEU A 190 5.52 -8.63 9.01
CA LEU A 190 5.10 -7.78 10.13
C LEU A 190 3.59 -7.86 10.42
N LEU A 191 2.77 -8.20 9.42
CA LEU A 191 1.32 -8.31 9.58
C LEU A 191 0.87 -9.70 10.03
N LEU A 192 1.59 -10.74 9.60
CA LEU A 192 1.21 -12.14 9.82
C LEU A 192 1.94 -12.77 11.00
N SER A 193 2.84 -12.03 11.64
CA SER A 193 3.65 -12.51 12.76
C SER A 193 3.33 -11.68 13.99
N GLU A 194 3.24 -12.35 15.13
CA GLU A 194 3.00 -11.70 16.43
C GLU A 194 4.29 -11.39 17.18
N ASP A 195 5.41 -11.98 16.75
CA ASP A 195 6.72 -11.81 17.36
C ASP A 195 7.84 -11.91 16.31
N LEU A 196 9.08 -11.70 16.77
CA LEU A 196 10.25 -11.73 15.90
C LEU A 196 10.54 -13.13 15.33
N ASP A 197 10.26 -14.19 16.08
CA ASP A 197 10.61 -15.54 15.68
C ASP A 197 9.67 -16.03 14.56
N GLN A 198 8.37 -15.78 14.70
CA GLN A 198 7.37 -15.97 13.64
C GLN A 198 7.71 -15.14 12.40
N PHE A 199 8.16 -13.89 12.59
CA PHE A 199 8.55 -13.00 11.51
C PHE A 199 9.76 -13.50 10.72
N VAL A 200 10.79 -13.96 11.42
CA VAL A 200 11.97 -14.56 10.80
C VAL A 200 11.57 -15.82 10.04
N HIS A 201 10.82 -16.71 10.67
CA HIS A 201 10.35 -17.95 10.03
C HIS A 201 9.52 -17.67 8.77
N PHE A 202 8.62 -16.68 8.83
CA PHE A 202 7.81 -16.25 7.70
C PHE A 202 8.65 -15.81 6.49
N LEU A 203 9.73 -15.07 6.75
CA LEU A 203 10.65 -14.54 5.75
C LEU A 203 11.56 -15.63 5.17
N GLU A 204 12.10 -16.50 6.02
CA GLU A 204 12.95 -17.62 5.62
C GLU A 204 12.19 -18.60 4.72
N ALA A 205 10.92 -18.88 5.05
CA ALA A 205 10.03 -19.69 4.21
C ALA A 205 9.81 -19.10 2.79
N ARG A 206 10.14 -17.82 2.56
CA ARG A 206 10.05 -17.11 1.28
C ARG A 206 11.42 -16.81 0.67
N GLY A 207 12.47 -17.47 1.16
CA GLY A 207 13.83 -17.36 0.64
C GLY A 207 14.57 -16.10 1.06
N VAL A 208 14.11 -15.41 2.10
CA VAL A 208 14.82 -14.26 2.69
C VAL A 208 15.62 -14.76 3.89
N ASN A 209 16.95 -14.66 3.81
CA ASN A 209 17.80 -14.93 4.95
C ASN A 209 17.83 -13.71 5.87
N VAL A 210 17.57 -13.91 7.17
CA VAL A 210 17.53 -12.85 8.18
C VAL A 210 18.67 -13.04 9.18
N GLU A 211 19.52 -12.02 9.30
CA GLU A 211 20.63 -12.01 10.25
C GLU A 211 20.44 -10.92 11.31
N LEU A 212 20.48 -11.33 12.58
CA LEU A 212 20.43 -10.43 13.73
C LEU A 212 21.86 -10.15 14.22
N LYS A 213 22.28 -8.88 14.20
CA LYS A 213 23.58 -8.45 14.71
C LYS A 213 23.44 -7.90 16.12
N ARG A 214 24.21 -8.47 17.07
CA ARG A 214 24.40 -7.94 18.42
C ARG A 214 25.81 -7.34 18.53
N GLU A 215 25.91 -6.04 18.75
CA GLU A 215 27.17 -5.35 19.05
C GLU A 215 27.10 -4.82 20.49
N ARG A 216 28.07 -5.17 21.35
CA ARG A 216 28.13 -4.65 22.73
C ARG A 216 28.25 -3.12 22.70
N GLY A 217 27.27 -2.43 23.26
CA GLY A 217 27.25 -0.96 23.35
C GLY A 217 26.62 -0.21 22.16
N LYS A 218 26.07 -0.90 21.15
CA LYS A 218 25.29 -0.29 20.06
C LYS A 218 23.91 -0.95 19.92
N SER A 219 22.98 -0.23 19.30
CA SER A 219 21.63 -0.72 18.97
C SER A 219 21.69 -1.98 18.09
N GLU A 220 20.95 -3.02 18.47
CA GLU A 220 20.86 -4.28 17.72
C GLU A 220 20.41 -4.05 16.25
N GLY A 221 21.05 -4.75 15.32
CA GLY A 221 20.81 -4.64 13.89
C GLY A 221 20.07 -5.84 13.31
N ILE A 222 19.31 -5.63 12.25
CA ILE A 222 18.72 -6.69 11.42
C ILE A 222 19.16 -6.49 9.97
N THR A 223 19.55 -7.57 9.32
CA THR A 223 19.94 -7.58 7.91
C THR A 223 19.16 -8.64 7.17
N PHE A 224 18.76 -8.33 5.95
CA PHE A 224 17.99 -9.23 5.11
C PHE A 224 18.74 -9.46 3.80
N SER A 225 18.80 -10.72 3.38
CA SER A 225 19.43 -11.10 2.12
C SER A 225 18.42 -11.83 1.23
N TYR A 226 18.32 -11.40 -0.03
CA TYR A 226 17.41 -11.95 -1.03
C TYR A 226 17.95 -11.69 -2.43
N ASP A 227 17.90 -12.71 -3.28
CA ASP A 227 18.32 -12.63 -4.68
C ASP A 227 19.77 -12.09 -4.84
N GLN A 228 20.68 -12.65 -4.02
CA GLN A 228 22.10 -12.27 -3.91
C GLN A 228 22.36 -10.84 -3.41
N GLU A 229 21.32 -10.08 -3.08
CA GLU A 229 21.41 -8.71 -2.58
C GLU A 229 21.18 -8.68 -1.08
N ARG A 230 21.92 -7.78 -0.41
CA ARG A 230 21.89 -7.63 1.05
C ARG A 230 21.55 -6.21 1.45
N PHE A 231 20.59 -6.08 2.37
CA PHE A 231 20.12 -4.80 2.91
C PHE A 231 19.96 -4.86 4.42
N SER A 232 20.57 -3.91 5.13
CA SER A 232 20.23 -3.66 6.53
C SER A 232 18.79 -3.13 6.65
N GLY A 233 18.19 -3.25 7.84
CA GLY A 233 16.88 -2.68 8.13
C GLY A 233 16.79 -1.18 7.83
N SER A 234 17.83 -0.41 8.19
CA SER A 234 17.91 1.02 7.87
C SER A 234 18.00 1.29 6.36
N GLU A 235 18.73 0.46 5.62
CA GLU A 235 18.77 0.51 4.16
C GLU A 235 17.42 0.14 3.55
N LEU A 236 16.64 -0.78 4.09
CA LEU A 236 15.31 -1.05 3.54
C LEU A 236 14.36 0.14 3.77
N GLY A 237 14.58 0.90 4.84
CA GLY A 237 13.84 2.11 5.14
C GLY A 237 13.76 2.34 6.64
N GLY A 238 13.52 3.60 7.04
CA GLY A 238 13.58 4.00 8.45
C GLY A 238 12.62 3.28 9.40
N GLY A 239 11.68 2.46 8.92
CA GLY A 239 10.77 1.65 9.75
C GLY A 239 11.21 0.20 10.00
N TYR A 240 12.28 -0.28 9.35
CA TYR A 240 12.65 -1.72 9.38
C TYR A 240 13.86 -2.03 10.25
N SER A 241 14.29 -1.11 11.11
CA SER A 241 15.28 -1.40 12.14
C SER A 241 14.71 -2.35 13.19
N LEU A 242 15.52 -3.26 13.73
CA LEU A 242 15.07 -4.26 14.70
C LEU A 242 14.28 -3.68 15.88
N PRO A 243 14.68 -2.56 16.53
CA PRO A 243 13.90 -1.97 17.61
C PRO A 243 12.49 -1.53 17.19
N LYS A 244 12.33 -1.08 15.94
CA LYS A 244 11.03 -0.63 15.41
C LYS A 244 10.14 -1.80 15.00
N LEU A 245 10.73 -2.90 14.53
CA LEU A 245 9.99 -4.12 14.25
C LEU A 245 9.42 -4.69 15.56
N ARG A 246 10.26 -4.82 16.60
CA ARG A 246 9.83 -5.27 17.94
C ARG A 246 8.71 -4.40 18.49
N ARG A 247 8.89 -3.08 18.45
CA ARG A 247 7.87 -2.14 18.89
C ARG A 247 6.54 -2.27 18.14
N ALA A 248 6.56 -2.62 16.85
CA ALA A 248 5.34 -2.81 16.07
C ALA A 248 4.48 -3.98 16.58
N TRP A 249 5.09 -4.98 17.21
CA TRP A 249 4.40 -6.10 17.85
C TRP A 249 4.04 -5.82 19.31
N GLU A 250 4.91 -5.12 20.05
CA GLU A 250 4.61 -4.66 21.42
C GLU A 250 3.41 -3.71 21.47
N ASP A 251 3.34 -2.74 20.55
CA ASP A 251 2.22 -1.80 20.43
C ASP A 251 0.91 -2.51 19.98
N ALA A 252 1.01 -3.69 19.34
CA ALA A 252 -0.14 -4.50 18.94
C ALA A 252 -0.63 -5.46 20.05
N ALA A 253 0.20 -5.72 21.06
CA ALA A 253 -0.09 -6.62 22.17
C ALA A 253 -0.77 -5.92 23.36
N VAL A 254 -0.92 -4.59 23.35
CA VAL A 254 -1.69 -3.86 24.36
C VAL A 254 -3.18 -3.99 24.03
N PRO A 255 -3.99 -4.70 24.84
CA PRO A 255 -5.44 -4.59 24.70
C PRO A 255 -5.81 -3.13 25.01
N GLU A 256 -6.68 -2.52 24.20
CA GLU A 256 -7.38 -1.30 24.58
C GLU A 256 -8.07 -1.57 25.92
N SER A 257 -7.41 -1.17 27.01
CA SER A 257 -7.94 -1.26 28.36
C SER A 257 -8.78 -0.01 28.64
N ALA A 258 -10.06 -0.27 28.93
CA ALA A 258 -11.10 0.58 29.49
C ALA A 258 -11.78 1.59 28.54
#